data_AF-A0A7R9IZ82-F1
#
_entry.id   AF-A0A7R9IZ82-F1
#
_cell.length_a   1.000
_cell.length_b   1.000
_cell.length_c   1.000
_cell.angle_alpha   90.00
_cell.angle_beta   90.00
_cell.angle_gamma   90.00
#
_symmetry.space_group_name_H-M   'P 1'
#
loop_
_entity.id
_entity.type
_entity.pdbx_description
1 polymer ?
#
loop_
_entity_poly.entity_id
_entity_poly.type
_entity_poly.pdbx_seq_one_letter_code
_entity_poly.pdbx_strand_id
1 'polypeptide(L)'
;MSKGKADSVADTEIDLGGTFKYVLINVFDKSSGEEHPKMIVRGFKWAEYHADIYDNTAAKLQKLGLDTECLGGGRIIHDSENKRIKVFGYSIGFGRADHELTVGVLKKNYPDYEITWSNEGY
;
A
#
# COMPACT_ATOMS: atom_id res chain seq x y z
N MET A 1 -4.76 21.94 15.68
CA MET A 1 -5.02 20.53 15.37
C MET A 1 -3.77 19.74 15.72
N SER A 2 -3.80 18.84 16.70
CA SER A 2 -2.68 17.91 16.88
C SER A 2 -2.65 16.99 15.66
N LYS A 3 -1.47 16.88 15.03
CA LYS A 3 -1.24 15.94 13.92
C LYS A 3 -1.63 14.53 14.37
N GLY A 4 -2.50 13.84 13.63
CA GLY A 4 -2.93 12.48 13.96
C GLY A 4 -1.73 11.52 13.94
N LYS A 5 -1.78 10.45 14.73
CA LYS A 5 -0.73 9.40 14.70
C LYS A 5 -0.63 8.77 13.31
N ALA A 6 -1.75 8.66 12.59
CA ALA A 6 -1.81 8.17 11.22
C ALA A 6 -0.97 9.03 10.25
N ASP A 7 -0.89 10.35 10.46
CA ASP A 7 -0.10 11.24 9.59
C ASP A 7 1.41 10.93 9.63
N SER A 8 1.88 10.28 10.70
CA SER A 8 3.28 9.88 10.85
C SER A 8 3.60 8.54 10.17
N VAL A 9 2.58 7.81 9.70
CA VAL A 9 2.76 6.58 8.93
C VAL A 9 3.13 6.93 7.48
N ALA A 10 4.14 6.28 6.90
CA ALA A 10 4.50 6.53 5.51
C ALA A 10 3.39 6.08 4.54
N ASP A 11 3.05 6.93 3.57
CA ASP A 11 2.06 6.64 2.52
C ASP A 11 2.45 5.39 1.72
N THR A 12 3.75 5.19 1.48
CA THR A 12 4.26 4.04 0.71
C THR A 12 5.50 3.44 1.37
N GLU A 13 5.59 2.12 1.41
CA GLU A 13 6.84 1.37 1.61
C GLU A 13 6.83 0.20 0.62
N ILE A 14 7.68 0.28 -0.40
CA ILE A 14 7.80 -0.73 -1.45
C ILE A 14 9.27 -1.00 -1.79
N ASP A 15 9.60 -2.23 -2.20
CA ASP A 15 10.95 -2.55 -2.69
C ASP A 15 11.26 -1.81 -3.99
N LEU A 16 12.50 -1.35 -4.17
CA LEU A 16 12.91 -0.46 -5.27
C LEU A 16 13.09 -1.15 -6.64
N GLY A 17 12.90 -2.45 -6.76
CA GLY A 17 13.16 -3.15 -8.02
C GLY A 17 12.46 -4.49 -8.08
N GLY A 18 12.14 -5.00 -9.27
CA GLY A 18 11.57 -6.33 -9.48
C GLY A 18 10.05 -6.43 -9.33
N THR A 19 9.54 -7.65 -9.31
CA THR A 19 8.11 -7.96 -9.24
C THR A 19 7.74 -8.56 -7.89
N PHE A 20 6.74 -7.99 -7.21
CA PHE A 20 6.34 -8.43 -5.88
C PHE A 20 4.86 -8.17 -5.59
N LYS A 21 4.34 -8.80 -4.54
CA LYS A 21 2.96 -8.62 -4.08
C LYS A 21 2.84 -7.31 -3.31
N TYR A 22 1.66 -6.70 -3.36
CA TYR A 22 1.34 -5.52 -2.56
C TYR A 22 -0.09 -5.57 -2.03
N VAL A 23 -0.34 -4.85 -0.95
CA VAL A 23 -1.67 -4.59 -0.39
C VAL A 23 -1.94 -3.08 -0.25
N LEU A 24 -3.20 -2.70 -0.45
CA LEU A 24 -3.72 -1.36 -0.17
C LEU A 24 -4.43 -1.41 1.18
N ILE A 25 -4.09 -0.50 2.09
CA ILE A 25 -4.55 -0.54 3.48
C ILE A 25 -5.12 0.81 3.88
N ASN A 26 -6.28 0.80 4.53
CA ASN A 26 -6.79 1.92 5.31
C ASN A 26 -6.19 1.89 6.72
N VAL A 27 -5.76 3.04 7.21
CA VAL A 27 -5.24 3.25 8.57
C VAL A 27 -6.16 4.25 9.28
N PHE A 28 -6.65 3.86 10.45
CA PHE A 28 -7.57 4.65 11.25
C PHE A 28 -6.89 5.09 12.56
N ASP A 29 -6.93 6.39 12.83
CA ASP A 29 -6.57 6.93 14.15
C ASP A 29 -7.83 7.34 14.91
N LYS A 30 -8.43 6.37 15.63
CA LYS A 30 -9.63 6.59 16.45
C LYS A 30 -9.42 7.65 17.55
N SER A 31 -8.17 8.01 17.88
CA SER A 31 -7.87 9.03 18.88
C SER A 31 -7.83 10.45 18.32
N SER A 32 -7.74 10.61 16.99
CA SER A 32 -7.64 11.91 16.32
C SER A 32 -8.98 12.62 16.11
N GLY A 33 -10.09 11.87 16.11
CA GLY A 33 -11.39 12.38 15.68
C GLY A 33 -11.52 12.57 14.17
N GLU A 34 -10.54 12.15 13.35
CA GLU A 34 -10.67 12.14 11.90
C GLU A 34 -11.69 11.09 11.44
N GLU A 35 -12.58 11.51 10.53
CA GLU A 35 -13.61 10.65 9.95
C GLU A 35 -13.10 9.82 8.76
N HIS A 36 -11.98 10.23 8.15
CA HIS A 36 -11.44 9.60 6.95
C HIS A 36 -10.15 8.83 7.23
N PRO A 37 -10.05 7.55 6.81
CA PRO A 37 -8.81 6.80 6.97
C PRO A 37 -7.70 7.35 6.08
N LYS A 38 -6.47 7.18 6.55
CA LYS A 38 -5.29 7.34 5.70
C LYS A 38 -5.07 6.08 4.88
N MET A 39 -4.99 6.21 3.56
CA MET A 39 -4.61 5.10 2.68
C MET A 39 -3.10 4.98 2.55
N ILE A 40 -2.59 3.75 2.68
CA ILE A 40 -1.17 3.41 2.51
C ILE A 40 -0.98 2.21 1.58
N VAL A 41 0.17 2.14 0.92
CA VAL A 41 0.59 1.03 0.06
C VAL A 41 1.80 0.33 0.67
N ARG A 42 1.76 -1.00 0.74
CA ARG A 42 2.86 -1.85 1.22
C ARG A 42 3.11 -2.99 0.24
N GLY A 43 4.37 -3.20 -0.16
CA GLY A 43 4.72 -4.24 -1.14
C GLY A 43 6.18 -4.67 -1.09
N PHE A 44 6.44 -5.97 -0.94
CA PHE A 44 7.78 -6.46 -0.69
C PHE A 44 8.04 -7.82 -1.34
N LYS A 45 9.29 -8.06 -1.76
CA LYS A 45 9.75 -9.34 -2.33
C LYS A 45 9.79 -10.47 -1.34
N TRP A 46 10.03 -10.17 -0.06
CA TRP A 46 10.15 -11.19 0.98
C TRP A 46 8.81 -11.91 1.23
N ALA A 47 7.70 -11.26 0.92
CA ALA A 47 6.38 -11.78 1.21
C ALA A 47 5.92 -12.78 0.14
N GLU A 48 5.71 -14.02 0.56
CA GLU A 48 5.16 -15.06 -0.30
C GLU A 48 3.67 -14.82 -0.55
N TYR A 49 2.96 -14.26 0.43
CA TYR A 49 1.53 -13.97 0.35
C TYR A 49 1.20 -12.52 0.70
N HIS A 50 0.06 -12.04 0.20
CA HIS A 50 -0.48 -10.73 0.57
C HIS A 50 -0.78 -10.62 2.07
N ALA A 51 -1.19 -11.73 2.69
CA ALA A 51 -1.47 -11.80 4.13
C ALA A 51 -0.21 -11.49 4.96
N ASP A 52 0.97 -11.98 4.55
CA ASP A 52 2.21 -11.72 5.27
C ASP A 52 2.51 -10.22 5.37
N ILE A 53 2.29 -9.49 4.27
CA ILE A 53 2.48 -8.03 4.21
C ILE A 53 1.47 -7.33 5.14
N TYR A 54 0.21 -7.74 5.07
CA TYR A 54 -0.85 -7.14 5.86
C TYR A 54 -0.63 -7.39 7.36
N ASP A 55 -0.39 -8.63 7.76
CA ASP A 55 -0.20 -9.01 9.17
C ASP A 55 1.02 -8.32 9.77
N ASN A 56 2.12 -8.24 9.03
CA ASN A 56 3.31 -7.51 9.47
C ASN A 56 3.02 -6.01 9.67
N THR A 57 2.28 -5.40 8.75
CA THR A 57 1.93 -3.97 8.81
C THR A 57 0.95 -3.70 9.94
N ALA A 58 -0.13 -4.48 10.03
CA ALA A 58 -1.15 -4.36 11.06
C ALA A 58 -0.54 -4.52 12.46
N ALA A 59 0.32 -5.52 12.68
CA ALA A 59 1.01 -5.72 13.96
C ALA A 59 1.93 -4.54 14.35
N LYS A 60 2.55 -3.86 13.38
CA LYS A 60 3.36 -2.65 13.63
C LYS A 60 2.48 -1.46 14.00
N LEU A 61 1.41 -1.22 13.25
CA LEU A 61 0.52 -0.07 13.44
C LEU A 61 -0.35 -0.21 14.69
N GLN A 62 -0.77 -1.42 15.03
CA GLN A 62 -1.50 -1.69 16.27
C GLN A 62 -0.69 -1.30 17.51
N LYS A 63 0.65 -1.49 17.51
CA LYS A 63 1.52 -1.04 18.61
C LYS A 63 1.55 0.48 18.79
N LEU A 64 1.17 1.23 17.75
CA LEU A 64 1.02 2.69 17.79
C LEU A 64 -0.40 3.11 18.20
N GLY A 65 -1.31 2.15 18.39
CA GLY A 65 -2.72 2.39 18.66
C GLY A 65 -3.53 2.78 17.43
N LEU A 66 -3.10 2.32 16.25
CA LEU A 66 -3.79 2.52 14.98
C LEU A 66 -4.49 1.23 14.55
N ASP A 67 -5.71 1.36 14.02
CA ASP A 67 -6.44 0.25 13.43
C ASP A 67 -6.22 0.22 11.91
N THR A 68 -6.35 -0.96 11.31
CA THR A 68 -6.11 -1.16 9.87
C THR A 68 -7.19 -2.01 9.21
N GLU A 69 -7.43 -1.77 7.93
CA GLU A 69 -8.29 -2.58 7.07
C GLU A 69 -7.60 -2.81 5.72
N CYS A 70 -7.50 -4.06 5.28
CA CYS A 70 -6.98 -4.40 3.96
C CYS A 70 -8.09 -4.22 2.91
N LEU A 71 -7.86 -3.34 1.93
CA LEU A 71 -8.79 -3.05 0.84
C LEU A 71 -8.59 -3.94 -0.39
N GLY A 72 -7.70 -4.93 -0.28
CA GLY A 72 -7.31 -5.82 -1.37
C GLY A 72 -5.82 -5.74 -1.67
N GLY A 73 -5.41 -6.43 -2.73
CA GLY A 73 -4.03 -6.37 -3.19
C GLY A 73 -3.87 -6.65 -4.67
N GLY A 74 -2.61 -6.84 -5.06
CA GLY A 74 -2.20 -7.18 -6.42
C GLY A 74 -0.69 -7.38 -6.47
N ARG A 75 -0.08 -7.01 -7.59
CA ARG A 75 1.36 -7.03 -7.80
C ARG A 75 1.84 -5.68 -8.31
N ILE A 76 3.10 -5.40 -7.98
CA ILE A 76 3.87 -4.27 -8.49
C ILE A 76 5.06 -4.83 -9.25
N ILE A 77 5.31 -4.30 -10.45
CA ILE A 77 6.64 -4.28 -11.06
C ILE A 77 7.23 -2.90 -10.79
N HIS A 78 8.36 -2.85 -10.10
CA HIS A 78 9.10 -1.63 -9.86
C HIS A 78 10.44 -1.70 -10.59
N ASP A 79 10.71 -0.70 -11.43
CA ASP A 79 11.99 -0.47 -12.07
C ASP A 79 12.45 0.94 -11.69
N SER A 80 13.17 1.06 -10.58
CA SER A 80 13.62 2.36 -10.09
C SER A 80 14.70 3.00 -10.96
N GLU A 81 15.48 2.20 -11.70
CA GLU A 81 16.50 2.71 -12.62
C GLU A 81 15.85 3.51 -13.75
N ASN A 82 14.75 3.01 -14.30
CA ASN A 82 13.98 3.68 -15.35
C ASN A 82 12.80 4.51 -14.85
N LYS A 83 12.64 4.64 -13.52
CA LYS A 83 11.53 5.35 -12.86
C LYS A 83 10.15 4.89 -13.33
N ARG A 84 9.94 3.57 -13.37
CA ARG A 84 8.67 2.95 -13.80
C ARG A 84 8.07 2.08 -12.72
N ILE A 85 6.77 2.23 -12.52
CA ILE A 85 5.97 1.33 -11.68
C ILE A 85 4.73 0.88 -12.45
N LYS A 86 4.45 -0.43 -12.43
CA LYS A 86 3.21 -1.01 -12.95
C LYS A 86 2.47 -1.75 -11.85
N VAL A 87 1.22 -1.36 -11.60
CA VAL A 87 0.31 -2.01 -10.63
C VAL A 87 -0.70 -2.89 -11.37
N PHE A 88 -0.87 -4.15 -10.97
CA PHE A 88 -1.78 -5.07 -11.67
C PHE A 88 -2.18 -6.28 -10.82
N GLY A 89 -2.98 -7.19 -11.38
CA GLY A 89 -3.32 -8.47 -10.77
C GLY A 89 -4.23 -8.34 -9.54
N TYR A 90 -4.24 -9.35 -8.66
CA TYR A 90 -5.11 -9.36 -7.49
C TYR A 90 -4.51 -10.17 -6.32
N SER A 91 -5.05 -9.97 -5.12
CA SER A 91 -4.81 -10.87 -3.99
C SER A 91 -5.79 -12.02 -3.99
N ILE A 92 -5.30 -13.26 -3.85
CA ILE A 92 -6.19 -14.43 -3.71
C ILE A 92 -7.01 -14.34 -2.42
N GLY A 93 -6.40 -13.87 -1.31
CA GLY A 93 -7.06 -13.82 -0.01
C GLY A 93 -7.92 -12.58 0.21
N PHE A 94 -7.57 -11.44 -0.40
CA PHE A 94 -8.23 -10.15 -0.17
C PHE A 94 -8.95 -9.57 -1.39
N GLY A 95 -8.91 -10.28 -2.52
CA GLY A 95 -9.42 -9.77 -3.78
C GLY A 95 -8.53 -8.67 -4.39
N ARG A 96 -9.05 -8.04 -5.44
CA ARG A 96 -8.34 -6.99 -6.17
C ARG A 96 -8.51 -5.65 -5.47
N ALA A 97 -7.39 -4.99 -5.14
CA ALA A 97 -7.44 -3.60 -4.68
C ALA A 97 -7.88 -2.66 -5.82
N ASP A 98 -8.38 -1.48 -5.46
CA ASP A 98 -8.48 -0.39 -6.43
C ASP A 98 -7.07 0.08 -6.82
N HIS A 99 -6.65 -0.27 -8.04
CA HIS A 99 -5.32 0.04 -8.54
C HIS A 99 -5.17 1.52 -8.89
N GLU A 100 -6.26 2.20 -9.23
CA GLU A 100 -6.23 3.64 -9.48
C GLU A 100 -5.94 4.40 -8.19
N LEU A 101 -6.61 4.04 -7.09
CA LEU A 101 -6.29 4.56 -5.76
C LEU A 101 -4.84 4.26 -5.36
N THR A 102 -4.38 3.03 -5.60
CA THR A 102 -3.00 2.62 -5.33
C THR A 102 -2.00 3.51 -6.07
N VAL A 103 -2.22 3.75 -7.36
CA VAL A 103 -1.39 4.66 -8.17
C VAL A 103 -1.44 6.09 -7.63
N GLY A 104 -2.60 6.55 -7.17
CA GLY A 104 -2.76 7.86 -6.53
C GLY A 104 -1.86 8.01 -5.29
N VAL A 105 -1.78 7.00 -4.43
CA VAL A 105 -0.88 6.99 -3.27
C VAL A 105 0.59 6.95 -3.71
N LEU A 106 0.94 6.10 -4.67
CA LEU A 106 2.32 5.98 -5.18
C LEU A 106 2.83 7.30 -5.78
N LYS A 107 2.01 8.01 -6.57
CA LYS A 107 2.38 9.28 -7.19
C LYS A 107 2.77 10.37 -6.19
N LYS A 108 2.30 10.29 -4.94
CA LYS A 108 2.71 11.24 -3.88
C LYS A 108 4.18 11.07 -3.50
N ASN A 109 4.68 9.83 -3.52
CA ASN A 109 6.06 9.50 -3.13
C ASN A 109 7.01 9.37 -4.32
N TYR A 110 6.47 9.11 -5.51
CA TYR A 110 7.21 8.93 -6.77
C TYR A 110 6.67 9.88 -7.86
N PRO A 111 6.76 11.22 -7.65
CA PRO A 111 6.12 12.20 -8.52
C PRO A 111 6.73 12.27 -9.93
N ASP A 112 7.97 11.81 -10.08
CA ASP A 112 8.74 11.80 -11.33
C ASP A 112 8.73 10.43 -12.03
N TYR A 113 7.97 9.47 -11.52
CA TYR A 113 7.83 8.14 -12.10
C TYR A 113 6.70 8.07 -13.12
N GLU A 114 6.90 7.24 -14.15
CA GLU A 114 5.82 6.74 -14.99
C GLU A 114 5.12 5.60 -14.22
N ILE A 115 3.91 5.87 -13.72
CA ILE A 115 3.13 4.90 -12.94
C ILE A 115 1.84 4.54 -13.69
N THR A 116 1.70 3.26 -14.02
CA THR A 116 0.56 2.72 -14.75
C THR A 116 -0.15 1.63 -13.95
N TRP A 117 -1.39 1.35 -14.32
CA TRP A 117 -2.13 0.21 -13.75
C TRP A 117 -2.92 -0.56 -14.82
N SER A 118 -3.21 -1.83 -14.54
CA SER A 118 -4.15 -2.63 -15.31
C SER A 118 -4.90 -3.58 -14.39
N ASN A 119 -6.18 -3.81 -14.69
CA ASN A 119 -7.02 -4.78 -14.00
C ASN A 119 -6.80 -6.23 -14.46
N GLU A 120 -5.89 -6.44 -15.42
CA GLU A 120 -5.59 -7.72 -16.03
C GLU A 120 -4.30 -8.34 -15.47
N GLY A 121 -4.13 -9.63 -15.75
CA GLY A 121 -2.96 -10.41 -15.36
C GLY A 121 -3.05 -11.00 -13.95
N TYR A 122 -2.13 -11.90 -13.66
CA TYR A 122 -1.84 -12.37 -12.31
C TYR A 122 -0.37 -12.12 -12.05
#